data_AF-A0A3D3M2J2-F1
#
_entry.id   AF-A0A3D3M2J2-F1
#
_cell.length_a   1.000
_cell.length_b   1.000
_cell.length_c   1.000
_cell.angle_alpha   90.00
_cell.angle_beta   90.00
_cell.angle_gamma   90.00
#
_symmetry.space_group_name_H-M   'P 1'
#
loop_
_entity.id
_entity.type
_entity.pdbx_description
1 polymer ?
#
loop_
_entity_poly.entity_id
_entity_poly.type
_entity_poly.pdbx_seq_one_letter_code
_entity_poly.pdbx_strand_id
1 'polypeptide(L)'
;SNFTGTRSRVHRFGEAFRGELGNLQAATLFTSWQLRDDYDASLIYHKFWRVDGDQNLGGSGINAAVDDGGINRPLVQGEKDVGQEMDLVVTKYFKQGLLPAALSKSIDEPSALVRFRGGVFKPGDAYGKEADSYMHRAFIDVVWRF
;
A
#
# COMPACT_ATOMS: atom_id res chain seq x y z
N SER A 1 6.84 2.23 5.36
CA SER A 1 8.30 2.01 5.41
C SER A 1 8.95 2.57 4.14
N ASN A 2 10.26 2.77 4.13
CA ASN A 2 11.02 3.26 2.97
C ASN A 2 11.66 2.11 2.17
N PHE A 3 10.95 1.00 1.99
CA PHE A 3 11.52 -0.23 1.47
C PHE A 3 11.77 -0.22 -0.05
N THR A 4 11.17 0.73 -0.77
CA THR A 4 11.34 0.90 -2.22
C THR A 4 12.57 1.74 -2.59
N GLY A 5 13.36 2.19 -1.62
CA GLY A 5 14.55 3.01 -1.85
C GLY A 5 14.27 4.48 -2.13
N THR A 6 13.01 4.93 -2.03
CA THR A 6 12.61 6.34 -2.19
C THR A 6 12.42 7.04 -0.85
N ARG A 7 12.34 8.38 -0.88
CA ARG A 7 12.02 9.20 0.30
C ARG A 7 10.60 8.96 0.80
N SER A 8 9.67 8.68 -0.11
CA SER A 8 8.29 8.38 0.23
C SER A 8 8.14 7.07 0.99
N ARG A 9 7.37 7.13 2.08
CA ARG A 9 6.94 5.96 2.85
C ARG A 9 5.79 5.29 2.12
N VAL A 10 5.89 3.97 1.94
CA VAL A 10 4.83 3.14 1.37
C VAL A 10 4.36 2.11 2.39
N HIS A 11 3.09 1.69 2.33
CA HIS A 11 2.60 0.57 3.11
C HIS A 11 3.31 -0.73 2.68
N ARG A 12 3.77 -1.54 3.64
CA ARG A 12 4.59 -2.72 3.33
C ARG A 12 3.80 -3.85 2.67
N PHE A 13 2.49 -3.92 2.95
CA PHE A 13 1.59 -4.99 2.53
C PHE A 13 0.35 -4.40 1.87
N GLY A 14 0.55 -3.54 0.86
CA GLY A 14 -0.52 -2.91 0.10
C GLY A 14 -1.12 -1.64 0.74
N GLU A 15 -1.42 -0.62 -0.06
CA GLU A 15 -2.20 0.55 0.35
C GLU A 15 -3.71 0.24 0.45
N ALA A 16 -4.22 -0.65 -0.41
CA ALA A 16 -5.58 -1.17 -0.38
C ALA A 16 -5.71 -2.31 0.65
N PHE A 17 -4.98 -3.42 0.49
CA PHE A 17 -5.09 -4.60 1.36
C PHE A 17 -4.64 -4.33 2.79
N ARG A 18 -3.59 -3.53 3.01
CA ARG A 18 -3.06 -3.17 4.34
C ARG A 18 -2.92 -4.34 5.31
N GLY A 19 -2.36 -5.45 4.84
CA GLY A 19 -2.24 -6.66 5.63
C GLY A 19 -1.34 -6.49 6.87
N GLU A 20 -1.74 -7.07 7.98
CA GLU A 20 -0.89 -7.34 9.12
C GLU A 20 -0.15 -8.67 8.94
N LEU A 21 1.07 -8.78 9.45
CA LEU A 21 1.86 -10.01 9.36
C LEU A 21 1.40 -11.06 10.39
N GLY A 22 0.13 -11.47 10.30
CA GLY A 22 -0.49 -12.53 11.08
C GLY A 22 -1.15 -13.51 10.13
N ASN A 23 -0.66 -14.75 10.09
CA ASN A 23 -1.07 -15.78 9.13
C ASN A 23 -0.96 -15.35 7.65
N LEU A 24 -0.09 -14.39 7.34
CA LEU A 24 0.08 -13.81 6.01
C LEU A 24 1.47 -14.13 5.46
N GLN A 25 1.50 -14.70 4.25
CA GLN A 25 2.70 -14.80 3.42
C GLN A 25 2.57 -13.82 2.24
N ALA A 26 3.63 -13.07 1.96
CA ALA A 26 3.63 -12.08 0.88
C ALA A 26 4.88 -12.19 0.02
N ALA A 27 4.69 -12.25 -1.30
CA ALA A 27 5.74 -11.95 -2.28
C ALA A 27 5.57 -10.50 -2.73
N THR A 28 6.67 -9.76 -2.86
CA THR A 28 6.64 -8.34 -3.24
C THR A 28 7.72 -8.08 -4.27
N LEU A 29 7.33 -7.47 -5.39
CA LEU A 29 8.23 -6.95 -6.40
C LEU A 29 7.97 -5.44 -6.51
N PHE A 30 9.03 -4.65 -6.65
CA PHE A 30 8.87 -3.21 -6.82
C PHE A 30 9.91 -2.66 -7.80
N THR A 31 9.54 -1.56 -8.43
CA THR A 31 10.46 -0.67 -9.14
C THR A 31 10.25 0.74 -8.64
N SER A 32 11.33 1.50 -8.59
CA SER A 32 11.29 2.88 -8.13
C SER A 32 12.14 3.77 -9.01
N TRP A 33 11.73 5.03 -9.06
CA TRP A 33 12.41 6.08 -9.78
C TRP A 33 12.49 7.30 -8.88
N GLN A 34 13.65 7.94 -8.86
CA GLN A 34 13.86 9.16 -8.12
C GLN A 34 14.67 10.13 -8.98
N LEU A 35 14.21 11.37 -9.05
CA LEU A 35 14.90 12.45 -9.75
C LEU A 35 15.29 13.53 -8.75
N ARG A 36 16.57 13.51 -8.37
CA ARG A 36 17.15 14.43 -7.38
C ARG A 36 16.31 14.42 -6.10
N ASP A 37 15.97 15.60 -5.59
CA ASP A 37 15.10 15.79 -4.43
C ASP A 37 13.69 16.23 -4.81
N ASP A 38 13.38 16.35 -6.11
CA ASP A 38 12.17 17.00 -6.58
C ASP A 38 11.03 16.00 -6.81
N TYR A 39 11.36 14.76 -7.17
CA TYR A 39 10.37 13.71 -7.46
C TYR A 39 10.81 12.34 -7.00
N ASP A 40 9.85 11.57 -6.50
CA ASP A 40 9.96 10.11 -6.42
C ASP A 40 8.69 9.41 -6.92
N ALA A 41 8.87 8.20 -7.43
CA ALA A 41 7.80 7.31 -7.83
C ALA A 41 8.15 5.87 -7.46
N SER A 42 7.15 5.10 -7.04
CA SER A 42 7.27 3.67 -6.75
C SER A 42 6.05 2.95 -7.32
N LEU A 43 6.31 1.89 -8.09
CA LEU A 43 5.31 0.93 -8.53
C LEU A 43 5.60 -0.41 -7.86
N ILE A 44 4.61 -0.96 -7.15
CA ILE A 44 4.80 -2.13 -6.30
C ILE A 44 3.71 -3.14 -6.63
N TYR A 45 4.12 -4.39 -6.78
CA TYR A 45 3.23 -5.53 -6.92
C TYR A 45 3.35 -6.44 -5.70
N HIS A 46 2.20 -6.87 -5.18
CA HIS A 46 2.10 -7.84 -4.11
C HIS A 46 1.28 -9.04 -4.55
N LYS A 47 1.71 -10.22 -4.11
CA LYS A 47 0.91 -11.44 -4.10
C LYS A 47 0.83 -11.96 -2.67
N PHE A 48 -0.39 -12.19 -2.21
CA PHE A 48 -0.68 -12.56 -0.83
C PHE A 48 -1.25 -13.98 -0.76
N TRP A 49 -0.83 -14.71 0.27
CA TRP A 49 -1.39 -16.01 0.63
C TRP A 49 -1.57 -16.11 2.14
N ARG A 50 -2.51 -16.94 2.57
CA ARG A 50 -2.54 -17.41 3.95
C ARG A 50 -1.47 -18.47 4.17
N VAL A 51 -0.82 -18.43 5.33
CA VAL A 51 0.12 -19.49 5.73
C VAL A 51 -0.69 -20.77 6.02
N ASP A 52 -1.76 -20.61 6.81
CA ASP A 52 -2.76 -21.61 7.14
C ASP A 52 -4.14 -21.18 6.60
N GLY A 53 -4.73 -22.03 5.75
CA GLY A 53 -6.01 -21.77 5.08
C GLY A 53 -7.23 -21.96 5.99
N ASP A 54 -7.05 -22.56 7.16
CA ASP A 54 -8.12 -22.78 8.14
C ASP A 54 -8.18 -21.67 9.20
N GLN A 55 -7.19 -20.78 9.21
CA GLN A 55 -7.10 -19.67 10.13
C GLN A 55 -7.42 -18.34 9.42
N ASN A 56 -7.93 -17.38 10.19
CA ASN A 56 -8.11 -16.02 9.70
C ASN A 56 -6.75 -15.33 9.48
N LEU A 57 -6.76 -14.27 8.68
CA LEU A 57 -5.68 -13.30 8.69
C LEU A 57 -5.69 -12.52 10.01
N GLY A 58 -4.59 -11.81 10.30
CA GLY A 58 -4.61 -10.72 11.29
C GLY A 58 -5.49 -9.55 10.83
N GLY A 59 -5.02 -8.31 10.99
CA GLY A 59 -5.69 -7.15 10.40
C GLY A 59 -5.56 -7.05 8.87
N SER A 60 -6.60 -6.54 8.21
CA SER A 60 -6.53 -6.07 6.82
C SER A 60 -7.48 -4.89 6.59
N GLY A 61 -7.24 -4.15 5.50
CA GLY A 61 -8.09 -3.08 5.01
C GLY A 61 -9.30 -3.55 4.20
N ILE A 62 -9.48 -4.86 4.04
CA ILE A 62 -10.60 -5.51 3.35
C ILE A 62 -11.57 -6.08 4.39
N ASN A 63 -12.84 -5.70 4.29
CA ASN A 63 -13.90 -6.30 5.09
C ASN A 63 -14.87 -7.02 4.14
N ALA A 64 -14.80 -8.35 4.12
CA ALA A 64 -15.63 -9.19 3.29
C ALA A 64 -16.41 -10.18 4.17
N ALA A 65 -17.56 -10.61 3.67
CA ALA A 65 -18.32 -11.73 4.21
C ALA A 65 -18.64 -12.66 3.05
N VAL A 66 -18.26 -13.92 3.19
CA VAL A 66 -18.39 -14.97 2.18
C VAL A 66 -19.24 -16.10 2.75
N ASP A 67 -20.10 -16.69 1.93
CA ASP A 67 -20.81 -17.91 2.28
C ASP A 67 -19.93 -19.14 1.98
N ASP A 68 -19.51 -19.82 3.04
CA ASP A 68 -18.69 -21.03 2.99
C ASP A 68 -19.53 -22.23 3.45
N GLY A 69 -20.35 -22.76 2.54
CA GLY A 69 -21.18 -23.93 2.80
C GLY A 69 -22.33 -23.69 3.79
N GLY A 70 -22.92 -22.50 3.79
CA GLY A 70 -23.99 -22.06 4.69
C GLY A 70 -23.48 -21.34 5.95
N ILE A 71 -22.18 -21.08 6.04
CA ILE A 71 -21.55 -20.36 7.17
C ILE A 71 -20.92 -19.08 6.65
N ASN A 72 -21.40 -17.93 7.15
CA ASN A 72 -20.81 -16.64 6.83
C ASN A 72 -19.45 -16.48 7.53
N ARG A 73 -18.40 -16.29 6.74
CA ARG A 73 -17.01 -16.16 7.19
C ARG A 73 -16.34 -14.98 6.50
N PRO A 74 -15.22 -14.47 7.03
CA PRO A 74 -14.46 -13.45 6.33
C PRO A 74 -13.71 -14.01 5.11
N LEU A 75 -13.34 -15.30 5.15
CA LEU A 75 -12.61 -16.01 4.09
C LEU A 75 -13.10 -17.46 4.01
N VAL A 76 -13.09 -18.04 2.81
CA VAL A 76 -13.46 -19.45 2.55
C VAL A 76 -12.45 -20.38 3.20
N GLN A 77 -12.87 -21.39 3.95
CA GLN A 77 -11.92 -22.28 4.64
C GLN A 77 -11.11 -23.15 3.66
N GLY A 78 -9.82 -23.36 3.97
CA GLY A 78 -8.89 -24.12 3.15
C GLY A 78 -8.21 -23.32 2.03
N GLU A 79 -8.79 -22.18 1.61
CA GLU A 79 -8.31 -21.41 0.46
C GLU A 79 -7.14 -20.47 0.78
N LYS A 80 -5.94 -20.74 0.27
CA LYS A 80 -4.79 -19.90 0.62
C LYS A 80 -4.64 -18.65 -0.23
N ASP A 81 -5.28 -18.56 -1.40
CA ASP A 81 -5.12 -17.40 -2.28
C ASP A 81 -5.91 -16.18 -1.77
N VAL A 82 -5.20 -15.27 -1.11
CA VAL A 82 -5.79 -14.00 -0.63
C VAL A 82 -6.01 -13.04 -1.79
N GLY A 83 -5.03 -12.88 -2.66
CA GLY A 83 -5.17 -12.00 -3.83
C GLY A 83 -3.87 -11.33 -4.27
N GLN A 84 -4.03 -10.32 -5.10
CA GLN A 84 -2.98 -9.55 -5.75
C GLN A 84 -3.20 -8.06 -5.56
N GLU A 85 -2.14 -7.28 -5.47
CA GLU A 85 -2.25 -5.82 -5.38
C GLU A 85 -1.20 -5.13 -6.23
N MET A 86 -1.60 -4.02 -6.84
CA MET A 86 -0.69 -3.08 -7.48
C MET A 86 -0.83 -1.70 -6.87
N ASP A 87 0.27 -1.19 -6.32
CA ASP A 87 0.36 0.12 -5.70
C ASP A 87 1.21 1.08 -6.55
N LEU A 88 0.74 2.32 -6.66
CA LEU A 88 1.45 3.45 -7.25
C LEU A 88 1.56 4.58 -6.23
N VAL A 89 2.79 5.00 -5.96
CA VAL A 89 3.10 6.19 -5.15
C VAL A 89 3.90 7.14 -6.00
N VAL A 90 3.48 8.41 -6.07
CA VAL A 90 4.20 9.47 -6.78
C VAL A 90 4.21 10.71 -5.90
N THR A 91 5.38 11.28 -5.68
CA THR A 91 5.53 12.51 -4.90
C THR A 91 6.30 13.54 -5.69
N LYS A 92 5.78 14.77 -5.63
CA LYS A 92 6.50 15.98 -6.00
C LYS A 92 6.83 16.74 -4.73
N TYR A 93 8.11 17.08 -4.59
CA TYR A 93 8.63 17.90 -3.52
C TYR A 93 8.84 19.32 -4.02
N PHE A 94 8.58 20.29 -3.15
CA PHE A 94 8.78 21.70 -3.42
C PHE A 94 9.76 22.26 -2.39
N LYS A 95 10.77 22.97 -2.87
CA LYS A 95 11.70 23.74 -2.03
C LYS A 95 11.16 25.15 -1.69
N GLN A 96 9.87 25.41 -1.91
CA GLN A 96 9.24 26.72 -1.71
C GLN A 96 8.62 26.82 -0.31
N GLY A 97 9.39 27.39 0.62
CA GLY A 97 8.95 27.72 1.98
C GLY A 97 10.10 28.34 2.76
N LEU A 98 10.13 29.68 2.78
CA LEU A 98 10.66 30.64 3.78
C LEU A 98 11.68 30.20 4.86
N LEU A 99 12.58 29.26 4.62
CA LEU A 99 13.79 29.20 5.45
C LEU A 99 14.60 30.48 5.16
N PRO A 100 14.92 31.31 6.16
CA PRO A 100 15.84 32.42 5.96
C PRO A 100 17.07 31.91 5.20
N ALA A 101 17.60 32.69 4.25
CA ALA A 101 18.72 32.24 3.40
C ALA A 101 19.90 31.67 4.23
N ALA A 102 20.04 32.10 5.49
CA ALA A 102 21.00 31.60 6.48
C ALA A 102 20.76 30.15 6.96
N LEU A 103 19.51 29.67 7.00
CA LEU A 103 19.11 28.30 7.39
C LEU A 103 18.87 27.37 6.18
N SER A 104 18.54 27.94 5.02
CA SER A 104 18.29 27.18 3.78
C SER A 104 19.52 26.41 3.28
N LYS A 105 20.74 26.80 3.69
CA LYS A 105 21.98 26.12 3.32
C LYS A 105 22.28 24.87 4.16
N SER A 106 21.59 24.67 5.29
CA SER A 106 21.88 23.58 6.23
C SER A 106 20.81 22.47 6.29
N ILE A 107 19.69 22.61 5.59
CA ILE A 107 18.57 21.67 5.65
C ILE A 107 18.12 21.30 4.24
N ASP A 108 18.51 20.11 3.76
CA ASP A 108 18.09 19.50 2.49
C ASP A 108 16.66 18.89 2.57
N GLU A 109 15.82 19.38 3.49
CA GLU A 109 14.43 18.94 3.61
C GLU A 109 13.47 19.83 2.81
N PRO A 110 12.65 19.26 1.91
CA PRO A 110 11.63 19.97 1.17
C PRO A 110 10.57 20.50 2.13
N SER A 111 10.20 21.76 1.91
CA SER A 111 9.27 22.53 2.74
C SER A 111 7.81 22.25 2.42
N ALA A 112 7.52 21.70 1.24
CA ALA A 112 6.19 21.23 0.88
C ALA A 112 6.24 20.00 -0.04
N LEU A 113 5.16 19.23 -0.08
CA LEU A 113 4.99 18.12 -1.01
C LEU A 113 3.55 17.94 -1.45
N VAL A 114 3.39 17.38 -2.64
CA VAL A 114 2.14 16.79 -3.13
C VAL A 114 2.42 15.33 -3.42
N ARG A 115 1.67 14.43 -2.80
CA ARG A 115 1.84 12.99 -2.95
C ARG A 115 0.54 12.32 -3.36
N PHE A 116 0.58 11.51 -4.40
CA PHE A 116 -0.43 10.51 -4.69
C PHE A 116 -0.02 9.15 -4.12
N ARG A 117 -0.97 8.44 -3.51
CA ARG A 117 -0.82 7.03 -3.11
C ARG A 117 -2.09 6.30 -3.51
N GLY A 118 -1.98 5.27 -4.32
CA GLY A 118 -3.11 4.46 -4.73
C GLY A 118 -2.76 3.00 -4.81
N GLY A 119 -3.68 2.13 -4.41
CA GLY A 119 -3.59 0.69 -4.52
C GLY A 119 -4.85 0.11 -5.14
N VAL A 120 -4.67 -0.88 -6.01
CA VAL A 120 -5.76 -1.68 -6.59
C VAL A 120 -5.55 -3.13 -6.19
N PHE A 121 -6.47 -3.64 -5.37
CA PHE A 121 -6.50 -5.01 -4.88
C PHE A 121 -7.46 -5.85 -5.73
N LYS A 122 -6.99 -7.01 -6.19
CA LYS A 122 -7.79 -8.05 -6.82
C LYS A 122 -7.93 -9.22 -5.84
N PRO A 123 -9.14 -9.45 -5.28
CA PRO A 123 -9.40 -10.60 -4.42
C PRO A 123 -9.08 -11.92 -5.11
N GLY A 124 -8.49 -12.85 -4.37
CA GLY A 124 -8.26 -14.25 -4.79
C GLY A 124 -9.39 -15.18 -4.32
N ASP A 125 -9.16 -16.48 -4.49
CA ASP A 125 -10.16 -17.52 -4.19
C ASP A 125 -10.61 -17.55 -2.72
N ALA A 126 -9.79 -17.08 -1.79
CA ALA A 126 -10.15 -17.00 -0.37
C ALA A 126 -11.32 -16.04 -0.08
N TYR A 127 -11.63 -15.12 -0.99
CA TYR A 127 -12.80 -14.24 -0.90
C TYR A 127 -14.06 -14.81 -1.57
N GLY A 128 -14.00 -16.05 -2.06
CA GLY A 128 -15.13 -16.69 -2.72
C GLY A 128 -15.45 -16.09 -4.08
N LYS A 129 -16.38 -16.75 -4.80
CA LYS A 129 -16.73 -16.38 -6.19
C LYS A 129 -17.67 -15.17 -6.29
N GLU A 130 -18.32 -14.81 -5.18
CA GLU A 130 -19.30 -13.73 -5.13
C GLU A 130 -18.67 -12.38 -4.78
N ALA A 131 -17.40 -12.35 -4.40
CA ALA A 131 -16.69 -11.10 -4.11
C ALA A 131 -16.49 -10.25 -5.37
N ASP A 132 -16.47 -8.92 -5.17
CA ASP A 132 -16.14 -7.96 -6.20
C ASP A 132 -14.78 -8.29 -6.85
N SER A 133 -14.69 -8.11 -8.17
CA SER A 133 -13.46 -8.45 -8.90
C SER A 133 -12.28 -7.52 -8.58
N TYR A 134 -12.53 -6.31 -8.09
CA TYR A 134 -11.51 -5.31 -7.77
C TYR A 134 -11.96 -4.35 -6.66
N MET A 135 -11.03 -4.00 -5.78
CA MET A 135 -11.16 -2.97 -4.76
C MET A 135 -10.02 -1.96 -4.92
N HIS A 136 -10.28 -0.68 -4.71
CA HIS A 136 -9.22 0.34 -4.78
C HIS A 136 -9.27 1.28 -3.59
N ARG A 137 -8.11 1.83 -3.24
CA ARG A 137 -7.97 2.90 -2.25
C ARG A 137 -6.93 3.89 -2.76
N ALA A 138 -7.26 5.17 -2.76
CA ALA A 138 -6.35 6.22 -3.21
C ALA A 138 -6.42 7.47 -2.33
N PHE A 139 -5.30 8.18 -2.25
CA PHE A 139 -5.10 9.39 -1.47
C PHE A 139 -4.29 10.41 -2.27
N ILE A 140 -4.60 11.69 -2.05
CA ILE A 140 -3.76 12.82 -2.47
C ILE A 140 -3.44 13.61 -1.19
N ASP A 141 -2.18 13.60 -0.79
CA ASP A 141 -1.67 14.34 0.36
C ASP A 141 -1.02 15.64 -0.13
N VAL A 142 -1.47 16.78 0.37
CA VAL A 142 -0.82 18.08 0.18
C VAL A 142 -0.30 18.54 1.54
N VAL A 143 1.02 18.64 1.69
CA VAL A 143 1.66 19.00 2.96
C VAL A 143 2.50 20.25 2.75
N TRP A 144 2.27 21.25 3.61
CA TRP A 144 3.03 22.49 3.63
C TRP A 144 3.53 22.74 5.05
N ARG A 145 4.84 22.93 5.22
CA ARG A 145 5.45 23.28 6.51
C ARG A 145 5.68 24.79 6.56
N PHE A 146 5.22 25.43 7.64
CA PHE A 146 5.39 26.86 7.93
C PHE A 146 6.47 27.08 8.97
#